data_AF-A0A1H4XIF6-F1
#
_entry.id   AF-A0A1H4XIF6-F1
#
_cell.length_a   1.000
_cell.length_b   1.000
_cell.length_c   1.000
_cell.angle_alpha   90.00
_cell.angle_beta   90.00
_cell.angle_gamma   90.00
#
_symmetry.space_group_name_H-M   'P 1'
#
loop_
_entity.id
_entity.type
_entity.pdbx_description
1 polymer ?
#
loop_
_entity_poly.entity_id
_entity_poly.type
_entity_poly.pdbx_seq_one_letter_code
_entity_poly.pdbx_strand_id
1 'polypeptide(L)'
;MTETNGARRRCALDTMPAEDRRAIEESNSVRSLLIIRFYGGAVGLLLPFALIAVDFATSGEYCVRVRDSLSVYYHSGARDIFVIGLGIVGFLLFSYKLNRRSAANALSTVAGVAAIAVAAFPTRLPGPIPAGECGAGAAPPVATPLQLAFGADRTALVHAIAALVVFTMFALMCVTTAVHDRRNPFLRPAIAPPGSGRVRSLLAQVSNRAGWRFHLACAATIVAVSALCLLAARTGATLPLHLGPLWVAEVVGILAFSASWFVKGLDDMFFRREPWSQRELSDIRMGVARGDALSLVPCGDDGSPSVTEGARELRYTV
;
A
#
# COMPACT_ATOMS: atom_id res chain seq x y z
N MET A 1 55.34 16.49 -33.71
CA MET A 1 55.68 15.88 -32.41
C MET A 1 55.08 16.80 -31.37
N THR A 2 53.92 16.52 -30.79
CA THR A 2 53.66 15.39 -29.89
C THR A 2 52.19 14.97 -29.94
N GLU A 3 51.99 13.65 -30.06
CA GLU A 3 50.75 12.96 -29.68
C GLU A 3 50.45 13.21 -28.19
N THR A 4 49.17 13.38 -27.84
CA THR A 4 48.61 12.76 -26.63
C THR A 4 47.12 12.48 -26.81
N ASN A 5 46.86 11.20 -27.12
CA ASN A 5 45.83 10.34 -26.58
C ASN A 5 44.36 10.80 -26.59
N GLY A 6 43.64 10.25 -27.56
CA GLY A 6 42.21 10.05 -27.48
C GLY A 6 41.84 9.17 -26.28
N ALA A 7 41.17 9.77 -25.29
CA ALA A 7 40.46 9.02 -24.27
C ALA A 7 39.20 8.41 -24.89
N ARG A 8 39.32 7.16 -25.36
CA ARG A 8 38.18 6.32 -25.74
C ARG A 8 37.20 6.25 -24.57
N ARG A 9 35.96 6.73 -24.81
CA ARG A 9 34.78 6.35 -24.03
C ARG A 9 34.63 4.83 -24.07
N ARG A 10 35.11 4.11 -23.05
CA ARG A 10 34.73 2.72 -22.79
C ARG A 10 33.60 2.75 -21.77
N CYS A 11 32.44 2.25 -22.18
CA CYS A 11 31.30 2.07 -21.29
C CYS A 11 31.71 1.26 -20.05
N ALA A 12 31.40 1.82 -18.88
CA ALA A 12 31.90 1.47 -17.56
C ALA A 12 31.46 0.11 -16.98
N LEU A 13 30.93 -0.81 -17.79
CA LEU A 13 30.31 -2.04 -17.27
C LEU A 13 31.29 -3.20 -16.99
N ASP A 14 32.41 -3.28 -17.72
CA ASP A 14 33.40 -4.37 -17.54
C ASP A 14 34.54 -4.04 -16.57
N THR A 15 34.71 -2.78 -16.17
CA THR A 15 35.76 -2.33 -15.25
C THR A 15 35.23 -1.87 -13.90
N MET A 16 33.95 -2.15 -13.60
CA MET A 16 33.31 -1.61 -12.41
C MET A 16 33.86 -2.29 -11.15
N PRO A 17 34.35 -1.52 -10.16
CA PRO A 17 34.74 -2.02 -8.85
C PRO A 17 33.64 -2.88 -8.22
N ALA A 18 34.03 -3.89 -7.43
CA ALA A 18 33.06 -4.80 -6.79
C ALA A 18 32.06 -4.07 -5.88
N GLU A 19 32.46 -2.94 -5.31
CA GLU A 19 31.61 -2.01 -4.54
C GLU A 19 30.51 -1.36 -5.40
N ASP A 20 30.85 -0.90 -6.60
CA ASP A 20 29.91 -0.27 -7.53
C ASP A 20 28.95 -1.30 -8.15
N ARG A 21 29.43 -2.53 -8.43
CA ARG A 21 28.56 -3.66 -8.80
C ARG A 21 27.57 -4.01 -7.70
N ARG A 22 28.02 -4.05 -6.43
CA ARG A 22 27.14 -4.25 -5.27
C ARG A 22 26.13 -3.12 -5.11
N ALA A 23 26.52 -1.87 -5.35
CA ALA A 23 25.60 -0.74 -5.34
C ALA A 23 24.52 -0.86 -6.44
N ILE A 24 24.89 -1.33 -7.63
CA ILE A 24 23.92 -1.60 -8.72
C ILE A 24 23.02 -2.80 -8.39
N GLU A 25 23.55 -3.92 -7.90
CA GLU A 25 22.76 -5.07 -7.46
C GLU A 25 21.82 -4.71 -6.29
N GLU A 26 22.29 -3.90 -5.36
CA GLU A 26 21.47 -3.33 -4.29
C GLU A 26 20.40 -2.42 -4.88
N SER A 27 20.72 -1.58 -5.86
CA SER A 27 19.75 -0.69 -6.54
C SER A 27 18.66 -1.46 -7.32
N ASN A 28 19.01 -2.59 -7.93
CA ASN A 28 18.10 -3.47 -8.68
C ASN A 28 17.20 -4.27 -7.71
N SER A 29 17.79 -4.76 -6.62
CA SER A 29 17.05 -5.39 -5.51
C SER A 29 16.08 -4.40 -4.87
N VAL A 30 16.52 -3.14 -4.69
CA VAL A 30 15.69 -2.05 -4.20
C VAL A 30 14.56 -1.76 -5.19
N ARG A 31 14.81 -1.65 -6.51
CA ARG A 31 13.75 -1.41 -7.51
C ARG A 31 12.64 -2.46 -7.48
N SER A 32 12.98 -3.74 -7.30
CA SER A 32 11.99 -4.82 -7.14
C SER A 32 11.16 -4.67 -5.86
N LEU A 33 11.78 -4.26 -4.74
CA LEU A 33 11.10 -4.03 -3.45
C LEU A 33 10.15 -2.82 -3.45
N LEU A 34 10.48 -1.78 -4.23
CA LEU A 34 9.70 -0.54 -4.35
C LEU A 34 8.41 -0.77 -5.17
N ILE A 35 8.49 -1.63 -6.19
CA ILE A 35 7.38 -2.06 -7.05
C ILE A 35 6.31 -2.80 -6.25
N ILE A 36 6.71 -3.66 -5.30
CA ILE A 36 5.80 -4.44 -4.45
C ILE A 36 4.80 -3.54 -3.74
N ARG A 37 5.26 -2.39 -3.25
CA ARG A 37 4.39 -1.49 -2.49
C ARG A 37 3.35 -0.80 -3.35
N PHE A 38 3.77 -0.30 -4.49
CA PHE A 38 2.86 0.34 -5.43
C PHE A 38 1.78 -0.63 -5.90
N TYR A 39 2.16 -1.81 -6.42
CA TYR A 39 1.19 -2.76 -6.94
C TYR A 39 0.35 -3.42 -5.85
N GLY A 40 0.94 -3.78 -4.70
CA GLY A 40 0.18 -4.34 -3.58
C GLY A 40 -0.88 -3.37 -3.06
N GLY A 41 -0.52 -2.09 -2.92
CA GLY A 41 -1.48 -1.04 -2.55
C GLY A 41 -2.53 -0.78 -3.63
N ALA A 42 -2.16 -0.81 -4.92
CA ALA A 42 -3.12 -0.62 -6.01
C ALA A 42 -4.15 -1.76 -6.09
N VAL A 43 -3.69 -3.01 -5.97
CA VAL A 43 -4.59 -4.18 -5.93
C VAL A 43 -5.52 -4.08 -4.73
N GLY A 44 -5.00 -3.77 -3.54
CA GLY A 44 -5.83 -3.62 -2.34
C GLY A 44 -6.85 -2.48 -2.43
N LEU A 45 -6.52 -1.36 -3.08
CA LEU A 45 -7.49 -0.28 -3.33
C LEU A 45 -8.60 -0.69 -4.30
N LEU A 46 -8.29 -1.46 -5.33
CA LEU A 46 -9.25 -1.85 -6.36
C LEU A 46 -10.10 -3.06 -5.97
N LEU A 47 -9.58 -3.94 -5.12
CA LEU A 47 -10.18 -5.23 -4.80
C LEU A 47 -11.64 -5.14 -4.32
N PRO A 48 -12.03 -4.27 -3.35
CA PRO A 48 -13.41 -4.19 -2.89
C PRO A 48 -14.40 -3.86 -4.01
N PHE A 49 -14.00 -2.96 -4.92
CA PHE A 49 -14.84 -2.54 -6.05
C PHE A 49 -14.93 -3.63 -7.12
N ALA A 50 -13.82 -4.30 -7.40
CA ALA A 50 -13.78 -5.42 -8.34
C ALA A 50 -14.68 -6.58 -7.89
N LEU A 51 -14.73 -6.87 -6.59
CA LEU A 51 -15.60 -7.91 -6.03
C LEU A 51 -17.09 -7.61 -6.26
N ILE A 52 -17.51 -6.38 -5.98
CA ILE A 52 -18.91 -5.95 -6.20
C ILE A 52 -19.25 -6.01 -7.69
N ALA A 53 -18.39 -5.48 -8.55
CA ALA A 53 -18.64 -5.41 -9.99
C ALA A 53 -18.72 -6.80 -10.65
N VAL A 54 -17.78 -7.69 -10.33
CA VAL A 54 -17.75 -9.05 -10.92
C VAL A 54 -18.89 -9.90 -10.38
N ASP A 55 -19.23 -9.77 -9.10
CA ASP A 55 -20.36 -10.47 -8.54
C ASP A 55 -21.68 -10.06 -9.16
N PHE A 56 -21.89 -8.75 -9.33
CA PHE A 56 -23.06 -8.23 -10.03
C PHE A 56 -23.13 -8.79 -11.46
N ALA A 57 -22.03 -8.74 -12.20
CA ALA A 57 -21.97 -9.22 -13.59
C ALA A 57 -22.19 -10.75 -13.74
N THR A 58 -21.90 -11.55 -12.71
CA THR A 58 -21.95 -13.02 -12.78
C THR A 58 -23.15 -13.63 -12.05
N SER A 59 -23.78 -12.89 -11.13
CA SER A 59 -24.92 -13.36 -10.35
C SER A 59 -26.20 -13.56 -11.18
N GLY A 60 -26.33 -12.87 -12.31
CA GLY A 60 -27.58 -12.82 -13.08
C GLY A 60 -28.70 -12.05 -12.37
N GLU A 61 -28.40 -11.38 -11.25
CA GLU A 61 -29.35 -10.54 -10.51
C GLU A 61 -29.48 -9.16 -11.20
N TYR A 62 -30.70 -8.61 -11.27
CA TYR A 62 -30.96 -7.28 -11.85
C TYR A 62 -30.70 -6.11 -10.87
N CYS A 63 -30.16 -6.40 -9.69
CA CYS A 63 -29.88 -5.44 -8.63
C CYS A 63 -28.48 -5.68 -8.07
N VAL A 64 -27.85 -4.61 -7.56
CA VAL A 64 -26.51 -4.70 -6.95
C VAL A 64 -26.65 -5.13 -5.50
N ARG A 65 -26.06 -6.28 -5.18
CA ARG A 65 -26.02 -6.82 -3.81
C ARG A 65 -24.63 -6.69 -3.21
N VAL A 66 -24.56 -6.05 -2.05
CA VAL A 66 -23.35 -6.00 -1.22
C VAL A 66 -23.46 -7.09 -0.16
N ARG A 67 -22.45 -7.96 -0.05
CA ARG A 67 -22.45 -9.04 0.94
C ARG A 67 -22.03 -8.57 2.33
N ASP A 68 -22.38 -9.35 3.35
CA ASP A 68 -22.11 -9.04 4.76
C ASP A 68 -20.62 -8.94 5.14
N SER A 69 -19.74 -9.50 4.30
CA SER A 69 -18.27 -9.36 4.39
C SER A 69 -17.66 -9.52 3.00
N LEU A 70 -16.47 -8.96 2.80
CA LEU A 70 -15.65 -9.18 1.59
C LEU A 70 -15.31 -10.66 1.43
N SER A 71 -15.10 -11.36 2.54
CA SER A 71 -14.77 -12.77 2.53
C SER A 71 -15.93 -13.65 2.04
N VAL A 72 -17.19 -13.21 2.16
CA VAL A 72 -18.35 -13.98 1.65
C VAL A 72 -18.35 -14.06 0.11
N TYR A 73 -17.67 -13.14 -0.60
CA TYR A 73 -17.48 -13.24 -2.05
C TYR A 73 -16.69 -14.50 -2.47
N TYR A 74 -16.06 -15.21 -1.53
CA TYR A 74 -15.52 -16.55 -1.75
C TYR A 74 -16.58 -17.54 -2.25
N HIS A 75 -17.83 -17.40 -1.80
CA HIS A 75 -18.95 -18.28 -2.14
C HIS A 75 -19.81 -17.71 -3.27
N SER A 76 -19.25 -16.85 -4.13
CA SER A 76 -19.97 -16.23 -5.23
C SER A 76 -19.23 -16.28 -6.57
N GLY A 77 -19.83 -15.72 -7.61
CA GLY A 77 -19.19 -15.60 -8.93
C GLY A 77 -17.92 -14.74 -8.93
N ALA A 78 -17.66 -13.96 -7.87
CA ALA A 78 -16.42 -13.20 -7.70
C ALA A 78 -15.32 -13.95 -6.92
N ARG A 79 -15.50 -15.24 -6.63
CA ARG A 79 -14.54 -16.07 -5.89
C ARG A 79 -13.12 -15.94 -6.43
N ASP A 80 -12.95 -16.06 -7.74
CA ASP A 80 -11.62 -16.06 -8.34
C ASP A 80 -10.92 -14.71 -8.19
N ILE A 81 -11.67 -13.60 -8.26
CA ILE A 81 -11.14 -12.26 -8.00
C ILE A 81 -10.72 -12.10 -6.54
N PHE A 82 -11.52 -12.61 -5.60
CA PHE A 82 -11.17 -12.60 -4.18
C PHE A 82 -9.87 -13.38 -3.93
N VAL A 83 -9.82 -14.63 -4.39
CA VAL A 83 -8.68 -15.54 -4.15
C VAL A 83 -7.42 -15.06 -4.86
N ILE A 84 -7.50 -14.67 -6.13
CA ILE A 84 -6.36 -14.18 -6.90
C ILE A 84 -5.87 -12.83 -6.35
N GLY A 85 -6.78 -11.89 -6.09
CA GLY A 85 -6.43 -10.58 -5.55
C GLY A 85 -5.71 -10.69 -4.20
N LEU A 86 -6.26 -11.49 -3.29
CA LEU A 86 -5.66 -11.71 -1.98
C LEU A 86 -4.39 -12.57 -2.05
N GLY A 87 -4.31 -13.52 -2.99
CA GLY A 87 -3.11 -14.28 -3.28
C GLY A 87 -1.97 -13.41 -3.79
N ILE A 88 -2.24 -12.48 -4.71
CA ILE A 88 -1.27 -11.49 -5.21
C ILE A 88 -0.80 -10.60 -4.06
N VAL A 89 -1.72 -10.02 -3.29
CA VAL A 89 -1.37 -9.19 -2.13
C VAL A 89 -0.53 -10.00 -1.13
N GLY A 90 -0.98 -11.20 -0.77
CA GLY A 90 -0.28 -12.07 0.16
C GLY A 90 1.13 -12.45 -0.30
N PHE A 91 1.30 -12.80 -1.57
CA PHE A 91 2.61 -13.09 -2.16
C PHE A 91 3.53 -11.87 -2.18
N LEU A 92 3.00 -10.70 -2.56
CA LEU A 92 3.74 -9.43 -2.56
C LEU A 92 4.20 -9.05 -1.15
N LEU A 93 3.32 -9.18 -0.16
CA LEU A 93 3.63 -8.95 1.26
C LEU A 93 4.67 -9.94 1.79
N PHE A 94 4.53 -11.22 1.45
CA PHE A 94 5.47 -12.28 1.85
C PHE A 94 6.86 -12.05 1.26
N SER A 95 6.93 -11.72 -0.03
CA SER A 95 8.18 -11.47 -0.76
C SER A 95 8.83 -10.15 -0.38
N TYR A 96 8.11 -9.25 0.29
CA TYR A 96 8.62 -7.95 0.69
C TYR A 96 9.79 -8.09 1.67
N LYS A 97 10.99 -7.77 1.18
CA LYS A 97 12.24 -7.72 1.94
C LYS A 97 12.57 -9.02 2.69
N LEU A 98 12.25 -10.17 2.09
CA LEU A 98 12.49 -11.50 2.66
C LEU A 98 13.95 -11.72 3.15
N ASN A 99 14.92 -11.04 2.52
CA ASN A 99 16.35 -11.19 2.84
C ASN A 99 16.93 -10.10 3.78
N ARG A 100 16.12 -9.17 4.31
CA ARG A 100 16.60 -8.16 5.28
C ARG A 100 16.01 -8.48 6.66
N ARG A 101 16.78 -8.39 7.74
CA ARG A 101 16.26 -8.57 9.10
C ARG A 101 15.84 -7.22 9.68
N SER A 102 14.55 -6.91 9.60
CA SER A 102 13.97 -5.72 10.25
C SER A 102 12.54 -6.02 10.72
N ALA A 103 12.09 -5.33 11.77
CA ALA A 103 10.72 -5.49 12.29
C ALA A 103 9.64 -5.29 11.21
N ALA A 104 9.87 -4.34 10.29
CA ALA A 104 8.96 -4.10 9.16
C ALA A 104 8.83 -5.31 8.22
N ASN A 105 9.88 -6.14 8.11
CA ASN A 105 9.85 -7.34 7.25
C ASN A 105 9.11 -8.48 7.92
N ALA A 106 9.33 -8.68 9.22
CA ALA A 106 8.58 -9.68 9.98
C ALA A 106 7.06 -9.41 9.91
N LEU A 107 6.65 -8.15 10.08
CA LEU A 107 5.24 -7.76 9.95
C LEU A 107 4.68 -8.06 8.55
N SER A 108 5.43 -7.73 7.50
CA SER A 108 5.01 -7.99 6.11
C SER A 108 4.93 -9.48 5.79
N THR A 109 5.91 -10.27 6.23
CA THR A 109 5.93 -11.72 6.03
C THR A 109 4.75 -12.38 6.75
N VAL A 110 4.49 -12.01 8.01
CA VAL A 110 3.33 -12.52 8.76
C VAL A 110 2.03 -12.11 8.09
N ALA A 111 1.90 -10.84 7.65
CA ALA A 111 0.73 -10.37 6.91
C ALA A 111 0.53 -11.16 5.61
N GLY A 112 1.61 -11.43 4.87
CA GLY A 112 1.57 -12.15 3.61
C GLY A 112 1.15 -13.61 3.77
N VAL A 113 1.74 -14.32 4.73
CA VAL A 113 1.33 -15.71 5.05
C VAL A 113 -0.12 -15.75 5.51
N ALA A 114 -0.54 -14.81 6.36
CA ALA A 114 -1.92 -14.74 6.82
C ALA A 114 -2.89 -14.43 5.68
N ALA A 115 -2.56 -13.51 4.76
CA ALA A 115 -3.39 -13.21 3.59
C ALA A 115 -3.51 -14.42 2.65
N ILE A 116 -2.42 -15.16 2.42
CA ILE A 116 -2.46 -16.42 1.66
C ILE A 116 -3.37 -17.44 2.36
N ALA A 117 -3.33 -17.53 3.69
CA ALA A 117 -4.24 -18.41 4.44
C ALA A 117 -5.71 -17.97 4.29
N VAL A 118 -6.03 -16.67 4.35
CA VAL A 118 -7.39 -16.18 4.08
C VAL A 118 -7.86 -16.54 2.65
N ALA A 119 -6.95 -16.49 1.67
CA ALA A 119 -7.26 -16.86 0.28
C ALA A 119 -7.42 -18.38 0.09
N ALA A 120 -6.71 -19.20 0.88
CA ALA A 120 -6.73 -20.66 0.75
C ALA A 120 -7.86 -21.33 1.55
N PHE A 121 -8.26 -20.75 2.68
CA PHE A 121 -9.29 -21.30 3.55
C PHE A 121 -10.61 -20.55 3.37
N PRO A 122 -11.71 -21.21 2.94
CA PRO A 122 -13.00 -20.56 2.77
C PRO A 122 -13.60 -20.09 4.09
N THR A 123 -14.26 -18.93 4.07
CA THR A 123 -15.04 -18.42 5.19
C THR A 123 -16.34 -19.22 5.40
N ARG A 124 -17.07 -18.89 6.47
CA ARG A 124 -18.37 -19.51 6.78
C ARG A 124 -19.34 -19.34 5.61
N LEU A 125 -20.12 -20.38 5.33
CA LEU A 125 -21.20 -20.31 4.34
C LEU A 125 -22.21 -19.24 4.78
N PRO A 126 -22.60 -18.32 3.88
CA PRO A 126 -23.63 -17.35 4.21
C PRO A 126 -24.97 -18.03 4.46
N GLY A 127 -25.80 -17.41 5.29
CA GLY A 127 -27.17 -17.85 5.53
C GLY A 127 -28.09 -17.61 4.30
N PRO A 128 -29.35 -18.07 4.38
CA PRO A 128 -30.34 -17.75 3.36
C PRO A 128 -30.55 -16.24 3.28
N ILE A 129 -30.72 -15.75 2.05
CA ILE A 129 -31.02 -14.33 1.80
C ILE A 129 -32.46 -14.05 2.28
N PRO A 130 -32.67 -13.05 3.14
CA PRO A 130 -34.01 -12.67 3.62
C PRO A 130 -34.98 -12.37 2.48
N ALA A 131 -36.26 -12.68 2.71
CA ALA A 131 -37.32 -12.41 1.72
C ALA A 131 -37.44 -10.90 1.47
N GLY A 132 -37.52 -10.52 0.19
CA GLY A 132 -37.61 -9.11 -0.23
C GLY A 132 -36.26 -8.43 -0.48
N GLU A 133 -35.14 -9.09 -0.16
CA GLU A 133 -33.81 -8.60 -0.55
C GLU A 133 -33.42 -9.02 -1.97
N CYS A 134 -32.48 -8.26 -2.55
CA CYS A 134 -31.89 -8.62 -3.84
C CYS A 134 -31.30 -10.05 -3.79
N GLY A 135 -31.58 -10.87 -4.80
CA GLY A 135 -31.13 -12.26 -4.83
C GLY A 135 -31.92 -13.23 -3.93
N ALA A 136 -33.04 -12.82 -3.34
CA ALA A 136 -33.93 -13.73 -2.62
C ALA A 136 -34.37 -14.90 -3.52
N GLY A 137 -34.22 -16.13 -3.03
CA GLY A 137 -34.49 -17.35 -3.79
C GLY A 137 -33.31 -17.89 -4.62
N ALA A 138 -32.14 -17.23 -4.56
CA ALA A 138 -30.91 -17.79 -5.11
C ALA A 138 -30.59 -19.15 -4.48
N ALA A 139 -29.97 -20.02 -5.26
CA ALA A 139 -29.53 -21.33 -4.78
C ALA A 139 -28.61 -21.17 -3.56
N PRO A 140 -28.75 -22.02 -2.53
CA PRO A 140 -27.92 -21.94 -1.35
C PRO A 140 -26.44 -22.15 -1.73
N PRO A 141 -25.52 -21.47 -1.02
CA PRO A 141 -24.09 -21.61 -1.27
C PRO A 141 -23.66 -23.06 -1.03
N VAL A 142 -22.88 -23.62 -1.97
CA VAL A 142 -22.41 -25.00 -1.90
C VAL A 142 -21.04 -25.03 -1.20
N ALA A 143 -20.86 -26.01 -0.31
CA ALA A 143 -19.58 -26.23 0.35
C ALA A 143 -18.47 -26.56 -0.66
N THR A 144 -17.31 -25.95 -0.47
CA THR A 144 -16.12 -26.23 -1.27
C THR A 144 -15.53 -27.61 -0.94
N PRO A 145 -14.72 -28.22 -1.83
CA PRO A 145 -14.04 -29.49 -1.54
C PRO A 145 -13.21 -29.45 -0.26
N LEU A 146 -12.56 -28.31 0.06
CA LEU A 146 -11.80 -28.14 1.28
C LEU A 146 -12.69 -28.16 2.53
N GLN A 147 -13.85 -27.50 2.47
CA GLN A 147 -14.84 -27.53 3.55
C GLN A 147 -15.43 -28.92 3.76
N LEU A 148 -15.64 -29.68 2.69
CA LEU A 148 -16.10 -31.07 2.77
C LEU A 148 -15.02 -31.98 3.39
N ALA A 149 -13.75 -31.77 3.03
CA ALA A 149 -12.64 -32.59 3.51
C ALA A 149 -12.25 -32.29 4.97
N PHE A 150 -12.21 -31.02 5.38
CA PHE A 150 -11.70 -30.59 6.69
C PHE A 150 -12.79 -30.11 7.66
N GLY A 151 -14.03 -29.97 7.19
CA GLY A 151 -15.16 -29.44 7.95
C GLY A 151 -15.31 -27.92 7.82
N ALA A 152 -16.52 -27.46 7.51
CA ALA A 152 -16.83 -26.06 7.22
C ALA A 152 -16.49 -25.11 8.39
N ASP A 153 -16.73 -25.52 9.62
CA ASP A 153 -16.44 -24.69 10.80
C ASP A 153 -14.94 -24.54 11.04
N ARG A 154 -14.15 -25.58 10.78
CA ARG A 154 -12.69 -25.53 10.97
C ARG A 154 -12.04 -24.63 9.94
N THR A 155 -12.43 -24.72 8.66
CA THR A 155 -11.90 -23.81 7.63
C THR A 155 -12.31 -22.37 7.91
N ALA A 156 -13.56 -22.14 8.33
CA ALA A 156 -14.04 -20.81 8.69
C ALA A 156 -13.29 -20.22 9.89
N LEU A 157 -12.94 -21.05 10.89
CA LEU A 157 -12.12 -20.63 12.03
C LEU A 157 -10.70 -20.24 11.60
N VAL A 158 -10.04 -21.06 10.78
CA VAL A 158 -8.70 -20.76 10.25
C VAL A 158 -8.74 -19.45 9.45
N HIS A 159 -9.75 -19.28 8.59
CA HIS A 159 -9.96 -18.06 7.83
C HIS A 159 -10.12 -16.84 8.75
N ALA A 160 -10.98 -16.93 9.77
CA ALA A 160 -11.24 -15.83 10.70
C ALA A 160 -9.98 -15.43 11.50
N ILE A 161 -9.21 -16.40 11.99
CA ILE A 161 -7.93 -16.14 12.68
C ILE A 161 -6.94 -15.48 11.74
N ALA A 162 -6.80 -15.99 10.52
CA ALA A 162 -5.90 -15.43 9.53
C ALA A 162 -6.29 -13.99 9.16
N ALA A 163 -7.59 -13.71 8.97
CA ALA A 163 -8.09 -12.36 8.71
C ALA A 163 -7.78 -11.41 9.86
N LEU A 164 -8.02 -11.83 11.11
CA LEU A 164 -7.66 -11.04 12.29
C LEU A 164 -6.16 -10.69 12.33
N VAL A 165 -5.30 -11.67 12.01
CA VAL A 165 -3.85 -11.44 11.91
C VAL A 165 -3.53 -10.44 10.80
N VAL A 166 -4.13 -10.55 9.62
CA VAL A 166 -3.94 -9.60 8.51
C VAL A 166 -4.26 -8.16 8.93
N PHE A 167 -5.45 -7.91 9.47
CA PHE A 167 -5.86 -6.55 9.86
C PHE A 167 -4.99 -5.99 11.00
N THR A 168 -4.58 -6.86 11.94
CA THR A 168 -3.64 -6.47 13.00
C THR A 168 -2.30 -6.05 12.41
N MET A 169 -1.74 -6.85 11.49
CA MET A 169 -0.48 -6.52 10.83
C MET A 169 -0.62 -5.25 9.98
N PHE A 170 -1.74 -5.05 9.29
CA PHE A 170 -1.99 -3.85 8.51
C PHE A 170 -1.93 -2.58 9.37
N ALA A 171 -2.59 -2.59 10.53
CA ALA A 171 -2.50 -1.50 11.48
C ALA A 171 -1.06 -1.26 11.97
N LEU A 172 -0.35 -2.31 12.36
CA LEU A 172 1.05 -2.20 12.81
C LEU A 172 1.98 -1.68 11.71
N MET A 173 1.78 -2.09 10.46
CA MET A 173 2.58 -1.63 9.33
C MET A 173 2.34 -0.15 9.02
N CYS A 174 1.10 0.33 9.15
CA CYS A 174 0.80 1.76 9.09
C CYS A 174 1.49 2.54 10.22
N VAL A 175 1.47 2.03 11.46
CA VAL A 175 2.15 2.66 12.60
C VAL A 175 3.67 2.70 12.40
N THR A 176 4.29 1.59 12.00
CA THR A 176 5.75 1.55 11.76
C THR A 176 6.18 2.48 10.64
N THR A 177 5.37 2.62 9.58
CA THR A 177 5.60 3.59 8.50
C THR A 177 5.47 5.03 9.02
N ALA A 178 4.44 5.33 9.82
CA ALA A 178 4.28 6.64 10.45
C ALA A 178 5.47 6.99 11.36
N VAL A 179 5.93 6.05 12.18
CA VAL A 179 7.10 6.25 13.06
C VAL A 179 8.36 6.46 12.24
N HIS A 180 8.54 5.72 11.15
CA HIS A 180 9.67 5.90 10.24
C HIS A 180 9.69 7.29 9.62
N ASP A 181 8.56 7.76 9.09
CA ASP A 181 8.47 9.08 8.48
C ASP A 181 8.61 10.21 9.51
N ARG A 182 8.09 10.02 10.73
CA ARG A 182 8.26 10.99 11.83
C ARG A 182 9.72 11.13 12.25
N ARG A 183 10.50 10.04 12.20
CA ARG A 183 11.94 10.05 12.51
C ARG A 183 12.79 10.65 11.40
N ASN A 184 12.27 10.70 10.17
CA ASN A 184 12.97 11.20 8.99
C ASN A 184 12.22 12.38 8.35
N PRO A 185 12.04 13.52 9.05
CA PRO A 185 11.25 14.65 8.55
C PRO A 185 11.91 15.40 7.38
N PHE A 186 13.19 15.14 7.11
CA PHE A 186 13.98 15.84 6.11
C PHE A 186 14.18 15.01 4.83
N LEU A 187 13.11 14.45 4.29
CA LEU A 187 13.13 13.88 2.94
C LEU A 187 12.91 15.01 1.93
N ARG A 188 13.67 15.01 0.83
CA ARG A 188 13.44 15.96 -0.27
C ARG A 188 12.01 15.81 -0.81
N PRO A 189 11.32 16.90 -1.18
CA PRO A 189 9.98 16.80 -1.76
C PRO A 189 10.01 16.02 -3.07
N ALA A 190 8.93 15.29 -3.37
CA ALA A 190 8.72 14.68 -4.67
C ALA A 190 8.56 15.78 -5.74
N ILE A 191 9.43 15.75 -6.75
CA ILE A 191 9.39 16.68 -7.88
C ILE A 191 9.05 15.90 -9.15
N ALA A 192 8.00 16.32 -9.85
CA ALA A 192 7.69 15.79 -11.16
C ALA A 192 8.54 16.53 -12.21
N PRO A 193 9.24 15.83 -13.14
CA PRO A 193 10.06 16.48 -14.14
C PRO A 193 9.27 17.47 -15.02
N PRO A 194 9.91 18.54 -15.52
CA PRO A 194 9.31 19.44 -16.51
C PRO A 194 8.78 18.65 -17.71
N GLY A 195 7.60 19.02 -18.22
CA GLY A 195 6.96 18.31 -19.34
C GLY A 195 6.28 16.97 -18.99
N SER A 196 6.27 16.57 -17.71
CA SER A 196 5.51 15.39 -17.29
C SER A 196 3.99 15.60 -17.34
N GLY A 197 3.25 14.54 -17.70
CA GLY A 197 1.79 14.60 -17.79
C GLY A 197 1.11 14.88 -16.45
N ARG A 198 -0.13 15.42 -16.50
CA ARG A 198 -0.93 15.83 -15.32
C ARG A 198 -0.97 14.78 -14.21
N VAL A 199 -1.03 13.49 -14.56
CA VAL A 199 -1.05 12.38 -13.60
C VAL A 199 0.20 12.35 -12.74
N ARG A 200 1.40 12.49 -13.30
CA ARG A 200 2.65 12.42 -12.52
C ARG A 200 2.79 13.61 -11.57
N SER A 201 2.33 14.79 -11.98
CA SER A 201 2.25 15.97 -11.10
C SER A 201 1.28 15.74 -9.93
N LEU A 202 0.10 15.17 -10.19
CA LEU A 202 -0.86 14.82 -9.14
C LEU A 202 -0.26 13.79 -8.15
N LEU A 203 0.40 12.74 -8.66
CA LEU A 203 1.03 11.73 -7.80
C LEU A 203 2.12 12.36 -6.91
N ALA A 204 2.91 13.30 -7.43
CA ALA A 204 3.90 14.02 -6.63
C ALA A 204 3.24 14.86 -5.51
N GLN A 205 2.14 15.53 -5.80
CA GLN A 205 1.39 16.29 -4.80
C GLN A 205 0.80 15.40 -3.70
N VAL A 206 0.24 14.25 -4.07
CA VAL A 206 -0.31 13.27 -3.11
C VAL A 206 0.81 12.76 -2.20
N SER A 207 1.91 12.32 -2.80
CA SER A 207 3.09 11.84 -2.07
C SER A 207 3.68 12.94 -1.16
N ASN A 208 3.69 14.21 -1.57
CA ASN A 208 4.16 15.34 -0.72
C ASN A 208 3.27 15.61 0.49
N ARG A 209 1.95 15.37 0.37
CA ARG A 209 1.00 15.58 1.48
C ARG A 209 0.93 14.41 2.46
N ALA A 210 1.25 13.21 2.00
CA ALA A 210 1.20 12.00 2.82
C ALA A 210 2.45 11.86 3.71
N GLY A 211 2.51 12.66 4.77
CA GLY A 211 3.51 12.50 5.83
C GLY A 211 3.09 11.49 6.90
N TRP A 212 3.83 11.44 8.01
CA TRP A 212 3.57 10.52 9.12
C TRP A 212 2.12 10.57 9.68
N ARG A 213 1.48 11.74 9.66
CA ARG A 213 0.10 11.93 10.13
C ARG A 213 -0.90 11.15 9.29
N PHE A 214 -0.67 11.04 7.98
CA PHE A 214 -1.52 10.28 7.07
C PHE A 214 -1.47 8.79 7.40
N HIS A 215 -0.27 8.22 7.53
CA HIS A 215 -0.09 6.81 7.88
C HIS A 215 -0.66 6.47 9.27
N LEU A 216 -0.49 7.38 10.25
CA LEU A 216 -1.08 7.21 11.57
C LEU A 216 -2.62 7.30 11.54
N ALA A 217 -3.17 8.21 10.75
CA ALA A 217 -4.62 8.30 10.55
C ALA A 217 -5.17 7.01 9.94
N CYS A 218 -4.51 6.42 8.94
CA CYS A 218 -4.89 5.11 8.40
C CYS A 218 -4.91 4.03 9.48
N ALA A 219 -3.89 3.95 10.34
CA ALA A 219 -3.85 2.99 11.45
C ALA A 219 -5.00 3.22 12.46
N ALA A 220 -5.22 4.47 12.86
CA ALA A 220 -6.29 4.84 13.78
C ALA A 220 -7.67 4.51 13.20
N THR A 221 -7.89 4.77 11.91
CA THR A 221 -9.12 4.43 11.19
C THR A 221 -9.38 2.93 11.19
N ILE A 222 -8.37 2.09 10.89
CA ILE A 222 -8.50 0.62 10.94
C ILE A 222 -9.00 0.18 12.32
N VAL A 223 -8.35 0.64 13.40
CA VAL A 223 -8.68 0.24 14.77
C VAL A 223 -10.04 0.77 15.20
N ALA A 224 -10.31 2.06 15.00
CA ALA A 224 -11.54 2.71 15.44
C ALA A 224 -12.78 2.13 14.74
N VAL A 225 -12.73 1.98 13.40
CA VAL A 225 -13.87 1.44 12.64
C VAL A 225 -14.09 -0.03 12.97
N SER A 226 -13.02 -0.82 13.10
CA SER A 226 -13.15 -2.24 13.52
C SER A 226 -13.77 -2.36 14.90
N ALA A 227 -13.36 -1.54 15.88
CA ALA A 227 -13.93 -1.54 17.22
C ALA A 227 -15.41 -1.12 17.24
N LEU A 228 -15.77 -0.07 16.49
CA LEU A 228 -17.15 0.39 16.36
C LEU A 228 -18.04 -0.65 15.68
N CYS A 229 -17.56 -1.30 14.61
CA CYS A 229 -18.31 -2.34 13.91
C CYS A 229 -18.46 -3.61 14.77
N LEU A 230 -17.45 -3.95 15.56
CA LEU A 230 -17.55 -5.04 16.54
C LEU A 230 -18.59 -4.73 17.63
N LEU A 231 -18.64 -3.48 18.11
CA LEU A 231 -19.66 -3.05 19.05
C LEU A 231 -21.06 -3.10 18.42
N ALA A 232 -21.23 -2.56 17.20
CA ALA A 232 -22.49 -2.60 16.47
C ALA A 232 -22.99 -4.04 16.25
N ALA A 233 -22.09 -4.96 15.89
CA ALA A 233 -22.41 -6.38 15.75
C ALA A 233 -22.88 -7.02 17.07
N ARG A 234 -22.31 -6.60 18.22
CA ARG A 234 -22.73 -7.11 19.54
C ARG A 234 -24.06 -6.52 20.02
N THR A 235 -24.35 -5.28 19.67
CA THR A 235 -25.60 -4.60 20.07
C THR A 235 -26.75 -4.81 19.08
N GLY A 236 -26.51 -5.50 17.96
CA GLY A 236 -27.50 -5.64 16.89
C GLY A 236 -27.85 -4.32 16.21
N ALA A 237 -26.96 -3.32 16.29
CA ALA A 237 -27.20 -2.02 15.69
C ALA A 237 -27.14 -2.13 14.16
N THR A 238 -28.14 -1.58 13.48
CA THR A 238 -28.16 -1.48 12.03
C THR A 238 -27.32 -0.28 11.58
N LEU A 239 -26.42 -0.52 10.63
CA LEU A 239 -25.65 0.56 10.03
C LEU A 239 -26.45 1.25 8.91
N PRO A 240 -26.12 2.52 8.60
CA PRO A 240 -26.67 3.21 7.44
C PRO A 240 -26.51 2.38 6.16
N LEU A 241 -27.46 2.49 5.24
CA LEU A 241 -27.45 1.78 3.95
C LEU A 241 -27.54 0.25 4.05
N HIS A 242 -27.94 -0.29 5.22
CA HIS A 242 -28.06 -1.74 5.48
C HIS A 242 -26.78 -2.52 5.21
N LEU A 243 -25.62 -1.87 5.35
CA LEU A 243 -24.33 -2.53 5.20
C LEU A 243 -23.99 -3.35 6.45
N GLY A 244 -23.49 -4.57 6.25
CA GLY A 244 -23.00 -5.41 7.35
C GLY A 244 -21.85 -4.72 8.10
N PRO A 245 -21.84 -4.69 9.45
CA PRO A 245 -20.74 -4.10 10.22
C PRO A 245 -19.38 -4.70 9.88
N LEU A 246 -19.32 -6.01 9.64
CA LEU A 246 -18.08 -6.68 9.26
C LEU A 246 -17.58 -6.20 7.89
N TRP A 247 -18.46 -6.10 6.89
CA TRP A 247 -18.11 -5.56 5.57
C TRP A 247 -17.52 -4.15 5.66
N VAL A 248 -18.14 -3.27 6.46
CA VAL A 248 -17.64 -1.89 6.63
C VAL A 248 -16.24 -1.89 7.24
N ALA A 249 -16.02 -2.68 8.30
CA ALA A 249 -14.71 -2.80 8.93
C ALA A 249 -13.65 -3.32 7.96
N GLU A 250 -13.97 -4.36 7.18
CA GLU A 250 -13.04 -4.95 6.23
C GLU A 250 -12.69 -4.00 5.08
N VAL A 251 -13.69 -3.38 4.46
CA VAL A 251 -13.48 -2.43 3.35
C VAL A 251 -12.68 -1.23 3.80
N VAL A 252 -13.09 -0.59 4.90
CA VAL A 252 -12.39 0.58 5.41
C VAL A 252 -10.97 0.21 5.81
N GLY A 253 -10.78 -0.95 6.45
CA GLY A 253 -9.45 -1.38 6.88
C GLY A 253 -8.52 -1.67 5.70
N ILE A 254 -9.01 -2.36 4.66
CA ILE A 254 -8.25 -2.61 3.42
C ILE A 254 -7.94 -1.31 2.70
N LEU A 255 -8.90 -0.39 2.54
CA LEU A 255 -8.68 0.88 1.86
C LEU A 255 -7.69 1.77 2.61
N ALA A 256 -7.79 1.85 3.94
CA ALA A 256 -6.88 2.65 4.76
C ALA A 256 -5.44 2.13 4.68
N PHE A 257 -5.25 0.82 4.82
CA PHE A 257 -3.95 0.18 4.66
C PHE A 257 -3.39 0.33 3.24
N SER A 258 -4.21 0.05 2.23
CA SER A 258 -3.80 0.07 0.83
C SER A 258 -3.44 1.48 0.38
N ALA A 259 -4.13 2.51 0.86
CA ALA A 259 -3.78 3.90 0.61
C ALA A 259 -2.43 4.28 1.24
N SER A 260 -2.23 3.92 2.51
CA SER A 260 -0.95 4.10 3.22
C SER A 260 0.21 3.43 2.47
N TRP A 261 0.00 2.19 2.04
CA TRP A 261 1.01 1.40 1.35
C TRP A 261 1.27 1.88 -0.07
N PHE A 262 0.21 2.21 -0.82
CA PHE A 262 0.28 2.72 -2.18
C PHE A 262 1.06 4.04 -2.25
N VAL A 263 0.74 4.99 -1.38
CA VAL A 263 1.41 6.28 -1.37
C VAL A 263 2.89 6.14 -1.00
N LYS A 264 3.22 5.26 -0.05
CA LYS A 264 4.63 4.94 0.22
C LYS A 264 5.31 4.30 -1.00
N GLY A 265 4.57 3.48 -1.75
CA GLY A 265 5.00 2.94 -3.04
C GLY A 265 5.28 4.00 -4.11
N LEU A 266 4.60 5.15 -4.09
CA LEU A 266 4.87 6.26 -5.03
C LEU A 266 6.23 6.91 -4.77
N ASP A 267 6.53 7.20 -3.50
CA ASP A 267 7.85 7.71 -3.09
C ASP A 267 8.94 6.75 -3.54
N ASP A 268 8.72 5.47 -3.25
CA ASP A 268 9.63 4.39 -3.52
C ASP A 268 9.86 4.21 -5.05
N MET A 269 8.80 4.18 -5.85
CA MET A 269 8.86 3.85 -7.29
C MET A 269 9.27 5.04 -8.17
N PHE A 270 8.71 6.23 -7.93
CA PHE A 270 8.80 7.36 -8.85
C PHE A 270 9.72 8.48 -8.39
N PHE A 271 9.75 8.77 -7.09
CA PHE A 271 10.37 10.01 -6.61
C PHE A 271 11.68 9.79 -5.87
N ARG A 272 11.94 8.58 -5.34
CA ARG A 272 13.14 8.16 -4.61
C ARG A 272 13.69 9.28 -3.74
N ARG A 273 12.88 9.73 -2.78
CA ARG A 273 13.25 10.85 -1.93
C ARG A 273 14.51 10.50 -1.14
N GLU A 274 15.58 11.20 -1.44
CA GLU A 274 16.81 11.09 -0.68
C GLU A 274 16.74 12.01 0.55
N PRO A 275 17.32 11.59 1.68
CA PRO A 275 17.52 12.48 2.82
C PRO A 275 18.49 13.59 2.44
N TRP A 276 18.27 14.81 2.96
CA TRP A 276 19.25 15.89 2.83
C TRP A 276 20.60 15.48 3.45
N SER A 277 21.70 15.89 2.84
CA SER A 277 23.03 15.66 3.41
C SER A 277 23.17 16.40 4.75
N GLN A 278 24.06 15.92 5.64
CA GLN A 278 24.25 16.53 6.95
C GLN A 278 24.63 18.02 6.88
N ARG A 279 25.37 18.43 5.84
CA ARG A 279 25.71 19.84 5.59
C ARG A 279 24.48 20.66 5.21
N GLU A 280 23.66 20.16 4.29
CA GLU A 280 22.41 20.85 3.90
C GLU A 280 21.45 20.98 5.10
N LEU A 281 21.39 19.97 5.97
CA LEU A 281 20.59 20.01 7.21
C LEU A 281 21.11 21.06 8.22
N SER A 282 22.42 21.17 8.39
CA SER A 282 22.99 22.21 9.26
C SER A 282 22.72 23.61 8.71
N ASP A 283 22.82 23.79 7.39
CA ASP A 283 22.56 25.07 6.74
C ASP A 283 21.10 25.48 6.86
N ILE A 284 20.17 24.52 6.67
CA ILE A 284 18.73 24.75 6.87
C ILE A 284 18.43 25.12 8.34
N ARG A 285 18.97 24.39 9.31
CA ARG A 285 18.77 24.70 10.74
C ARG A 285 19.30 26.08 11.10
N MET A 286 20.47 26.43 10.58
CA MET A 286 21.10 27.74 10.78
C MET A 286 20.30 28.87 10.12
N GLY A 287 19.71 28.64 8.95
CA GLY A 287 18.82 29.60 8.28
C GLY A 287 17.53 29.82 9.05
N VAL A 288 16.85 28.75 9.48
CA VAL A 288 15.62 28.84 10.30
C VAL A 288 15.87 29.54 11.64
N ALA A 289 16.98 29.22 12.32
CA ALA A 289 17.35 29.87 13.59
C ALA A 289 17.62 31.38 13.44
N ARG A 290 18.00 31.83 12.24
CA ARG A 290 18.24 33.25 11.92
C ARG A 290 17.00 33.98 11.39
N GLY A 291 15.89 33.26 11.16
CA GLY A 291 14.69 33.82 10.54
C GLY A 291 14.82 34.02 9.03
N ASP A 292 15.82 33.40 8.39
CA ASP A 292 16.09 33.55 6.96
C ASP A 292 15.13 32.68 6.14
N ALA A 293 14.58 33.24 5.05
CA ALA A 293 13.88 32.46 4.03
C ALA A 293 14.92 31.71 3.18
N LEU A 294 14.84 30.38 3.13
CA LEU A 294 15.75 29.60 2.29
C LEU A 294 15.28 29.62 0.83
N SER A 295 16.13 30.16 -0.04
CA SER A 295 15.92 30.18 -1.48
C SER A 295 16.68 29.03 -2.11
N LEU A 296 15.96 28.06 -2.67
CA LEU A 296 16.58 26.94 -3.39
C LEU A 296 16.76 27.32 -4.87
N VAL A 297 18.01 27.28 -5.33
CA VAL A 297 18.37 27.45 -6.75
C VAL A 297 18.70 26.06 -7.33
N PRO A 298 18.07 25.63 -8.43
CA PRO A 298 18.41 24.37 -9.10
C PRO A 298 19.87 24.36 -9.57
N CYS A 299 20.52 23.20 -9.61
CA CYS A 299 21.82 23.06 -10.30
C CYS A 299 21.59 22.77 -11.79
N GLY A 300 22.37 23.41 -12.66
CA GLY A 300 22.44 23.14 -14.09
C GLY A 300 23.22 21.86 -14.41
N ASP A 301 23.21 21.46 -15.68
CA ASP A 301 23.79 20.20 -16.17
C ASP A 301 25.32 20.09 -15.98
N ASP A 302 25.99 21.21 -15.71
CA ASP A 302 27.42 21.32 -15.40
C ASP A 302 27.72 21.31 -13.88
N GLY A 303 26.69 21.19 -13.04
CA GLY A 303 26.80 21.25 -11.58
C GLY A 303 26.89 22.67 -11.00
N SER A 304 26.73 23.72 -11.81
CA SER A 304 26.68 25.12 -11.36
C SER A 304 25.24 25.57 -11.03
N PRO A 305 25.00 26.61 -10.20
CA PRO A 305 23.64 27.10 -9.95
C PRO A 305 22.99 27.65 -11.24
N SER A 306 21.81 27.14 -11.57
CA SER A 306 20.99 27.54 -12.72
C SER A 306 20.63 29.02 -12.65
N VAL A 307 21.11 29.80 -13.62
CA VAL A 307 20.80 31.24 -13.73
C VAL A 307 19.45 31.47 -14.41
N THR A 308 18.87 30.43 -15.03
CA THR A 308 17.68 30.53 -15.90
C THR A 308 16.37 30.11 -15.23
N GLU A 309 16.40 29.33 -14.14
CA GLU A 309 15.20 29.00 -13.37
C GLU A 309 15.08 29.87 -12.11
N GLY A 310 13.98 30.62 -12.01
CA GLY A 310 13.73 31.52 -10.87
C GLY A 310 13.77 30.78 -9.53
N ALA A 311 14.53 31.34 -8.58
CA ALA A 311 14.69 30.77 -7.26
C ALA A 311 13.33 30.59 -6.56
N ARG A 312 13.10 29.42 -5.98
CA ARG A 312 11.86 29.14 -5.22
C ARG A 312 12.10 29.42 -3.75
N GLU A 313 11.45 30.45 -3.24
CA GLU A 313 11.44 30.78 -1.81
C GLU A 313 10.55 29.76 -1.08
N LEU A 314 11.14 28.93 -0.23
CA LEU A 314 10.39 28.06 0.68
C LEU A 314 10.34 28.76 2.04
N ARG A 315 9.19 29.38 2.36
CA ARG A 315 8.90 29.80 3.74
C ARG A 315 8.45 28.61 4.54
N TYR A 316 9.23 28.25 5.54
CA TYR A 316 8.84 27.29 6.56
C TYR A 316 8.14 28.06 7.69
N THR A 317 6.87 27.78 7.93
CA THR A 317 6.22 28.15 9.20
C THR A 317 6.54 27.07 10.23
N VAL A 318 6.99 27.50 11.41
CA VAL A 318 7.22 26.64 12.59
C VAL A 318 5.94 25.87 12.95
#